data_AF-A0A183I3R6-F1
#
_entry.id   AF-A0A183I3R6-F1
#
_cell.length_a   1.000
_cell.length_b   1.000
_cell.length_c   1.000
_cell.angle_alpha   90.00
_cell.angle_beta   90.00
_cell.angle_gamma   90.00
#
_symmetry.space_group_name_H-M   'P 1'
#
loop_
_entity.id
_entity.type
_entity.pdbx_description
1 polymer ?
#
loop_
_entity_poly.entity_id
_entity_poly.type
_entity_poly.pdbx_seq_one_letter_code
_entity_poly.pdbx_strand_id
1 'polypeptide(L)'
;MKIKLKYGFTGTPVTSTGDVGGQLIGLVTSRDVDFIDENKYAITKISEVMVPLDRLITGSEDLTLEHAYEILENEKKGKLPIVNSKNELVSLIARTDLKKARDFPWSSYDLKGQLRVGAAINTRESAKEAVKKLVAAGVDVLVIDSSQGAIVTQKQAKILIDAGADAIRIGMGSGSICITQEVTAVGRAQGTAVYQVAKYARTRGIPVIADGGIRDVGYITKALALGASTVMMGGLLAGTTEAPGEYFWGPSGVRLKNYRGMGSLDAMEANVSSQDSRSDTIKVAQGVSATMRDRGSIHKFVPYLVRGIQHGFQDIGVRNLDELRNGIACGEVRFERRSSNAQIEGGVHSLHSFRKMCGNGAYRYLLWASYDGARFISIANGSINHSVLSFLKTLVRGTFPNIGKQLKMSPSSRTDAGVHAMRNAFIMQIPIGNADEDKNSILNDWNQRINECIGTSLHVLDFHTVSKGFCSRRNVSYRKYKYRLAIAENEEEWLKNTEQPLLWQFAERPYMWFLPNGNRAVPFHGTHDMASFMKYPLRNRLRTDSRTPTMRHMLHIGISGGKYMFFMCIVYLFF
;
A
#
# COMPACT_ATOMS: atom_id res chain seq x y z
N MET A 1 24.64 11.06 10.71
CA MET A 1 23.27 10.47 10.79
C MET A 1 22.14 11.38 10.28
N LYS A 2 22.12 12.69 10.57
CA LYS A 2 21.08 13.61 10.04
C LYS A 2 20.91 13.57 8.51
N ILE A 3 22.02 13.46 7.76
CA ILE A 3 22.00 13.31 6.29
C ILE A 3 21.21 12.04 5.87
N LYS A 4 21.48 10.89 6.49
CA LYS A 4 20.77 9.61 6.26
C LYS A 4 19.27 9.75 6.51
N LEU A 5 18.88 10.42 7.59
CA LEU A 5 17.47 10.64 7.94
C LEU A 5 16.78 11.60 6.96
N LYS A 6 17.45 12.67 6.56
CA LYS A 6 16.87 13.71 5.69
C LYS A 6 16.79 13.28 4.23
N TYR A 7 17.84 12.64 3.71
CA TYR A 7 17.97 12.34 2.27
C TYR A 7 17.86 10.84 1.93
N GLY A 8 17.86 9.95 2.93
CA GLY A 8 17.69 8.51 2.72
C GLY A 8 18.95 7.76 2.25
N PHE A 9 20.09 8.44 2.11
CA PHE A 9 21.37 7.83 1.73
C PHE A 9 22.52 8.27 2.65
N THR A 10 23.60 7.49 2.65
CA THR A 10 24.78 7.68 3.51
C THR A 10 26.06 8.02 2.74
N GLY A 11 26.18 7.53 1.49
CA GLY A 11 27.35 7.75 0.66
C GLY A 11 27.55 9.22 0.33
N THR A 12 28.41 9.89 1.08
CA THR A 12 28.56 11.35 1.06
C THR A 12 30.04 11.72 0.94
N PRO A 13 30.45 12.37 -0.16
CA PRO A 13 31.79 12.93 -0.29
C PRO A 13 32.04 14.01 0.77
N VAL A 14 33.27 14.11 1.23
CA VAL A 14 33.73 15.11 2.19
C VAL A 14 34.69 16.04 1.47
N THR A 15 34.35 17.32 1.39
CA THR A 15 35.18 18.37 0.78
C THR A 15 35.72 19.34 1.81
N SER A 16 36.78 20.08 1.47
CA SER A 16 37.40 21.08 2.35
C SER A 16 36.46 22.22 2.77
N THR A 17 35.54 22.60 1.87
CA THR A 17 34.57 23.67 2.10
C THR A 17 33.22 23.17 2.62
N GLY A 18 32.94 21.87 2.47
CA GLY A 18 31.60 21.30 2.69
C GLY A 18 30.67 21.40 1.47
N ASP A 19 31.12 22.03 0.38
CA ASP A 19 30.36 22.24 -0.85
C ASP A 19 30.95 21.45 -2.04
N VAL A 20 30.13 21.25 -3.07
CA VAL A 20 30.58 20.76 -4.39
C VAL A 20 31.50 21.81 -5.03
N GLY A 21 32.57 21.37 -5.71
CA GLY A 21 33.66 22.23 -6.18
C GLY A 21 34.76 22.51 -5.15
N GLY A 22 34.59 22.08 -3.89
CA GLY A 22 35.68 22.03 -2.92
C GLY A 22 36.63 20.85 -3.17
N GLN A 23 37.86 20.95 -2.67
CA GLN A 23 38.82 19.84 -2.74
C GLN A 23 38.27 18.60 -2.01
N LEU A 24 38.29 17.45 -2.68
CA LEU A 24 37.84 16.19 -2.11
C LEU A 24 38.86 15.68 -1.07
N ILE A 25 38.41 15.46 0.16
CA ILE A 25 39.25 14.97 1.28
C ILE A 25 38.92 13.52 1.63
N GLY A 26 37.68 13.10 1.43
CA GLY A 26 37.26 11.75 1.78
C GLY A 26 35.83 11.40 1.35
N LEU A 27 35.37 10.24 1.79
CA LEU A 27 34.01 9.74 1.53
C LEU A 27 33.54 8.98 2.77
N VAL A 28 32.31 9.25 3.20
CA VAL A 28 31.63 8.48 4.25
C VAL A 28 30.55 7.61 3.63
N THR A 29 30.44 6.36 4.07
CA THR A 29 29.37 5.43 3.68
C THR A 29 28.64 4.89 4.92
N SER A 30 27.60 4.07 4.73
CA SER A 30 26.91 3.44 5.87
C SER A 30 27.87 2.62 6.74
N ARG A 31 28.78 1.86 6.11
CA ARG A 31 29.65 0.91 6.82
C ARG A 31 30.58 1.60 7.81
N ASP A 32 30.94 2.84 7.52
CA ASP A 32 31.87 3.63 8.32
C ASP A 32 31.20 4.20 9.59
N VAL A 33 29.86 4.24 9.63
CA VAL A 33 29.08 4.82 10.73
C VAL A 33 28.14 3.83 11.43
N ASP A 34 27.90 2.64 10.86
CA ASP A 34 26.90 1.68 11.34
C ASP A 34 27.18 1.15 12.76
N PHE A 35 28.44 1.14 13.21
CA PHE A 35 28.86 0.65 14.54
C PHE A 35 29.24 1.74 15.53
N ILE A 36 28.99 3.02 15.21
CA ILE A 36 29.22 4.11 16.15
C ILE A 36 28.04 4.16 17.13
N ASP A 37 28.33 4.14 18.44
CA ASP A 37 27.32 4.30 19.49
C ASP A 37 26.56 5.62 19.35
N GLU A 38 25.24 5.61 19.55
CA GLU A 38 24.42 6.82 19.40
C GLU A 38 24.90 7.98 20.28
N ASN A 39 25.39 7.68 21.48
CA ASN A 39 25.93 8.66 22.43
C ASN A 39 27.20 9.36 21.90
N LYS A 40 27.88 8.76 20.92
CA LYS A 40 29.11 9.30 20.31
C LYS A 40 28.85 10.13 19.04
N TYR A 41 27.63 10.09 18.49
CA TYR A 41 27.32 10.80 17.24
C TYR A 41 27.57 12.31 17.26
N ALA A 42 27.46 12.96 18.42
CA ALA A 42 27.66 14.40 18.55
C ALA A 42 29.15 14.80 18.66
N ILE A 43 30.02 13.86 19.07
CA ILE A 43 31.42 14.15 19.39
C ILE A 43 32.39 13.60 18.35
N THR A 44 32.06 12.50 17.67
CA THR A 44 32.93 11.89 16.66
C THR A 44 32.97 12.75 15.41
N LYS A 45 34.17 13.16 14.99
CA LYS A 45 34.36 13.99 13.79
C LYS A 45 34.24 13.15 12.53
N ILE A 46 33.81 13.78 11.43
CA ILE A 46 33.73 13.13 10.10
C ILE A 46 35.12 12.64 9.66
N SER A 47 36.18 13.40 9.94
CA SER A 47 37.56 13.04 9.63
C SER A 47 38.05 11.77 10.31
N GLU A 48 37.45 11.37 11.43
CA GLU A 48 37.82 10.17 12.18
C GLU A 48 37.20 8.89 11.59
N VAL A 49 36.17 9.03 10.76
CA VAL A 49 35.36 7.91 10.25
C VAL A 49 35.37 7.80 8.73
N MET A 50 35.66 8.88 8.01
CA MET A 50 35.68 8.87 6.55
C MET A 50 36.80 7.98 6.00
N VAL A 51 36.59 7.45 4.80
CA VAL A 51 37.68 6.88 4.01
C VAL A 51 38.47 8.07 3.42
N PRO A 52 39.77 8.21 3.76
CA PRO A 52 40.60 9.33 3.28
C PRO A 52 40.93 9.21 1.78
N LEU A 53 41.21 10.35 1.15
CA LEU A 53 41.44 10.47 -0.31
C LEU A 53 42.49 9.49 -0.86
N ASP A 54 43.58 9.24 -0.12
CA ASP A 54 44.66 8.31 -0.50
C ASP A 54 44.19 6.86 -0.71
N ARG A 55 43.04 6.50 -0.11
CA ARG A 55 42.41 5.18 -0.23
C ARG A 55 41.15 5.20 -1.09
N LEU A 56 40.79 6.37 -1.63
CA LEU A 56 39.65 6.51 -2.52
C LEU A 56 40.06 6.29 -3.95
N ILE A 57 39.13 5.71 -4.68
CA ILE A 57 39.21 5.58 -6.11
C ILE A 57 38.34 6.68 -6.69
N THR A 58 38.92 7.48 -7.55
CA THR A 58 38.30 8.65 -8.16
C THR A 58 38.36 8.53 -9.68
N GLY A 59 37.43 9.18 -10.37
CA GLY A 59 37.45 9.34 -11.83
C GLY A 59 37.81 10.77 -12.22
N SER A 60 38.38 10.95 -13.41
CA SER A 60 38.58 12.28 -14.01
C SER A 60 37.25 12.85 -14.53
N GLU A 61 37.14 14.17 -14.64
CA GLU A 61 35.97 14.84 -15.21
C GLU A 61 35.76 14.54 -16.72
N ASP A 62 36.82 14.19 -17.44
CA ASP A 62 36.77 13.78 -18.85
C ASP A 62 36.30 12.33 -19.05
N LEU A 63 36.03 11.62 -17.96
CA LEU A 63 35.71 10.20 -18.02
C LEU A 63 34.30 9.97 -18.57
N THR A 64 34.19 9.05 -19.53
CA THR A 64 32.90 8.60 -20.07
C THR A 64 32.13 7.80 -19.02
N LEU A 65 30.79 7.77 -19.14
CA LEU A 65 29.94 6.94 -18.26
C LEU A 65 30.30 5.45 -18.35
N GLU A 66 30.65 4.97 -19.55
CA GLU A 66 31.04 3.58 -19.78
C GLU A 66 32.31 3.22 -19.01
N HIS A 67 33.36 4.04 -19.09
CA HIS A 67 34.57 3.83 -18.31
C HIS A 67 34.33 3.98 -16.80
N ALA A 68 33.44 4.89 -16.36
CA ALA A 68 33.06 4.99 -14.93
C ALA A 68 32.47 3.67 -14.41
N TYR A 69 31.70 3.01 -15.26
CA TYR A 69 31.05 1.76 -14.92
C TYR A 69 32.04 0.61 -14.81
N GLU A 70 33.01 0.53 -15.72
CA GLU A 70 34.11 -0.44 -15.66
C GLU A 70 34.94 -0.29 -14.37
N ILE A 71 35.28 0.95 -13.99
CA ILE A 71 36.00 1.23 -12.74
C ILE A 71 35.18 0.74 -11.54
N LEU A 72 33.89 1.09 -11.46
CA LEU A 72 33.02 0.65 -10.36
C LEU A 72 32.85 -0.87 -10.28
N GLU A 73 32.87 -1.56 -11.42
CA GLU A 73 32.78 -3.01 -11.50
C GLU A 73 34.06 -3.70 -11.02
N ASN A 74 35.22 -3.28 -11.56
CA ASN A 74 36.53 -3.83 -11.23
C ASN A 74 36.88 -3.62 -9.75
N GLU A 75 36.68 -2.40 -9.26
CA GLU A 75 37.06 -1.99 -7.92
C GLU A 75 36.04 -2.41 -6.85
N LYS A 76 34.88 -2.90 -7.29
CA LYS A 76 33.77 -3.37 -6.45
C LYS A 76 33.32 -2.33 -5.41
N LYS A 77 33.57 -1.04 -5.65
CA LYS A 77 33.18 0.07 -4.76
C LYS A 77 31.72 0.47 -4.99
N GLY A 78 31.13 1.12 -3.99
CA GLY A 78 29.73 1.54 -4.03
C GLY A 78 29.50 2.91 -4.69
N LYS A 79 30.54 3.74 -4.73
CA LYS A 79 30.53 5.13 -5.21
C LYS A 79 31.88 5.42 -5.87
N LEU A 80 31.86 6.28 -6.88
CA LEU A 80 33.03 6.78 -7.60
C LEU A 80 32.91 8.32 -7.67
N PRO A 81 33.64 9.06 -6.82
CA PRO A 81 33.75 10.51 -6.92
C PRO A 81 34.48 10.90 -8.21
N ILE A 82 33.97 11.92 -8.89
CA ILE A 82 34.58 12.49 -10.10
C ILE A 82 35.21 13.82 -9.72
N VAL A 83 36.49 13.99 -10.03
CA VAL A 83 37.28 15.17 -9.69
C VAL A 83 37.91 15.80 -10.93
N ASN A 84 38.13 17.11 -10.88
CA ASN A 84 38.87 17.84 -11.91
C ASN A 84 40.39 17.77 -11.68
N SER A 85 41.17 18.43 -12.54
CA SER A 85 42.63 18.52 -12.44
C SER A 85 43.17 19.12 -11.13
N LYS A 86 42.33 19.83 -10.35
CA LYS A 86 42.67 20.43 -9.05
C LYS A 86 42.23 19.58 -7.85
N ASN A 87 41.77 18.34 -8.08
CA ASN A 87 41.15 17.47 -7.08
C ASN A 87 39.86 18.04 -6.45
N GLU A 88 39.18 18.95 -7.15
CA GLU A 88 37.88 19.48 -6.72
C GLU A 88 36.77 18.52 -7.14
N LEU A 89 35.79 18.29 -6.25
CA LEU A 89 34.68 17.38 -6.51
C LEU A 89 33.72 17.97 -7.54
N VAL A 90 33.57 17.31 -8.69
CA VAL A 90 32.64 17.69 -9.77
C VAL A 90 31.33 16.92 -9.67
N SER A 91 31.39 15.59 -9.53
CA SER A 91 30.20 14.75 -9.47
C SER A 91 30.44 13.42 -8.73
N LEU A 92 29.40 12.60 -8.60
CA LEU A 92 29.46 11.31 -7.91
C LEU A 92 28.63 10.28 -8.67
N ILE A 93 29.25 9.16 -9.03
CA ILE A 93 28.57 8.04 -9.67
C ILE A 93 28.34 6.94 -8.65
N ALA A 94 27.13 6.37 -8.61
CA ALA A 94 26.79 5.31 -7.67
C ALA A 94 26.57 3.97 -8.38
N ARG A 95 27.18 2.91 -7.84
CA ARG A 95 26.96 1.54 -8.32
C ARG A 95 25.49 1.09 -8.20
N THR A 96 24.70 1.73 -7.36
CA THR A 96 23.26 1.45 -7.28
C THR A 96 22.51 1.87 -8.54
N ASP A 97 22.97 2.88 -9.26
CA ASP A 97 22.30 3.34 -10.47
C ASP A 97 22.57 2.39 -11.64
N LEU A 98 23.77 1.81 -11.69
CA LEU A 98 24.08 0.66 -12.54
C LEU A 98 23.16 -0.53 -12.31
N LYS A 99 22.94 -0.89 -11.04
CA LYS A 99 22.02 -1.98 -10.70
C LYS A 99 20.60 -1.66 -11.15
N LYS A 100 20.13 -0.43 -10.94
CA LYS A 100 18.80 0.00 -11.39
C LYS A 100 18.67 -0.04 -12.92
N ALA A 101 19.66 0.44 -13.66
CA ALA A 101 19.65 0.42 -15.12
C ALA A 101 19.56 -1.01 -15.66
N ARG A 102 20.32 -1.94 -15.06
CA ARG A 102 20.26 -3.37 -15.37
C ARG A 102 18.92 -4.01 -14.99
N ASP A 103 18.43 -3.73 -13.78
CA ASP A 103 17.20 -4.35 -13.26
C ASP A 103 15.93 -3.76 -13.93
N PHE A 104 16.03 -2.55 -14.48
CA PHE A 104 14.96 -1.82 -15.16
C PHE A 104 15.43 -1.26 -16.53
N PRO A 105 15.69 -2.13 -17.53
CA PRO A 105 16.26 -1.72 -18.81
C PRO A 105 15.32 -0.83 -19.65
N TRP A 106 14.02 -0.88 -19.37
CA TRP A 106 12.99 -0.09 -20.06
C TRP A 106 12.60 1.20 -19.32
N SER A 107 13.47 1.67 -18.42
CA SER A 107 13.23 2.93 -17.69
C SER A 107 13.29 4.13 -18.64
N SER A 108 12.42 5.12 -18.40
CA SER A 108 12.37 6.33 -19.23
C SER A 108 13.34 7.38 -18.69
N TYR A 109 14.51 7.47 -19.30
CA TYR A 109 15.53 8.47 -18.97
C TYR A 109 15.47 9.70 -19.89
N ASP A 110 15.88 10.85 -19.36
CA ASP A 110 16.20 12.05 -20.12
C ASP A 110 17.61 11.96 -20.75
N LEU A 111 18.04 13.02 -21.44
CA LEU A 111 19.37 13.07 -22.08
C LEU A 111 20.53 13.14 -21.08
N LYS A 112 20.26 13.44 -19.80
CA LYS A 112 21.24 13.51 -18.72
C LYS A 112 21.35 12.19 -17.94
N GLY A 113 20.59 11.17 -18.31
CA GLY A 113 20.52 9.88 -17.61
C GLY A 113 19.65 9.91 -16.34
N GLN A 114 18.81 10.93 -16.15
CA GLN A 114 17.87 11.06 -15.03
C GLN A 114 16.49 10.52 -15.43
N LEU A 115 15.71 10.03 -14.46
CA LEU A 115 14.35 9.55 -14.74
C LEU A 115 13.45 10.72 -15.15
N ARG A 116 12.66 10.55 -16.22
CA ARG A 116 11.74 11.59 -16.67
C ARG A 116 10.63 11.85 -15.66
N VAL A 117 10.32 13.13 -15.45
CA VAL A 117 9.27 13.59 -14.53
C VAL A 117 8.31 14.53 -15.26
N GLY A 118 7.01 14.25 -15.10
CA GLY A 118 5.94 15.15 -15.51
C GLY A 118 5.24 15.79 -14.30
N ALA A 119 4.76 17.02 -14.44
CA ALA A 119 3.98 17.70 -13.40
C ALA A 119 2.71 18.35 -13.98
N ALA A 120 1.62 18.31 -13.21
CA ALA A 120 0.39 18.99 -13.57
C ALA A 120 0.39 20.44 -13.05
N ILE A 121 -0.10 21.37 -13.86
CA ILE A 121 -0.28 22.78 -13.50
C ILE A 121 -1.69 23.26 -13.85
N ASN A 122 -2.21 24.24 -13.12
CA ASN A 122 -3.44 24.92 -13.49
C ASN A 122 -3.15 26.14 -14.40
N THR A 123 -4.20 26.80 -14.90
CA THR A 123 -4.10 27.95 -15.82
C THR A 123 -4.21 29.32 -15.11
N ARG A 124 -4.23 29.37 -13.78
CA ARG A 124 -4.31 30.63 -13.03
C ARG A 124 -2.96 31.34 -13.08
N GLU A 125 -2.98 32.66 -12.90
CA GLU A 125 -1.77 33.50 -12.92
C GLU A 125 -0.74 33.05 -11.86
N SER A 126 -1.21 32.58 -10.69
CA SER A 126 -0.35 32.04 -9.62
C SER A 126 0.43 30.79 -10.02
N ALA A 127 0.02 30.07 -11.08
CA ALA A 127 0.74 28.90 -11.58
C ALA A 127 2.08 29.28 -12.21
N LYS A 128 2.29 30.52 -12.67
CA LYS A 128 3.56 30.95 -13.29
C LYS A 128 4.74 30.78 -12.35
N GLU A 129 4.55 31.06 -11.06
CA GLU A 129 5.59 30.88 -10.06
C GLU A 129 5.86 29.39 -9.77
N ALA A 130 4.81 28.56 -9.78
CA ALA A 130 4.96 27.11 -9.68
C ALA A 130 5.73 26.54 -10.87
N VAL A 131 5.44 27.01 -12.09
CA VAL A 131 6.17 26.62 -13.32
C VAL A 131 7.66 26.92 -13.19
N LYS A 132 8.04 28.14 -12.77
CA LYS A 132 9.46 28.49 -12.56
C LYS A 132 10.15 27.53 -11.60
N LYS A 133 9.50 27.20 -10.48
CA LYS A 133 10.04 26.27 -9.48
C LYS A 133 10.15 24.84 -10.00
N LEU A 134 9.15 24.37 -10.75
CA LEU A 134 9.15 23.02 -11.35
C LEU A 134 10.23 22.89 -12.42
N VAL A 135 10.38 23.90 -13.29
CA VAL A 135 11.43 23.93 -14.31
C VAL A 135 12.81 23.97 -13.65
N ALA A 136 13.00 24.81 -12.61
CA ALA A 136 14.25 24.84 -11.85
C ALA A 136 14.56 23.52 -11.14
N ALA A 137 13.54 22.75 -10.75
CA ALA A 137 13.68 21.42 -10.19
C ALA A 137 13.97 20.32 -11.24
N GLY A 138 13.91 20.64 -12.54
CA GLY A 138 14.23 19.71 -13.62
C GLY A 138 13.05 18.88 -14.14
N VAL A 139 11.81 19.39 -14.05
CA VAL A 139 10.64 18.72 -14.68
C VAL A 139 10.77 18.73 -16.21
N ASP A 140 10.54 17.57 -16.85
CA ASP A 140 10.64 17.41 -18.30
C ASP A 140 9.35 17.82 -19.05
N VAL A 141 8.19 17.58 -18.45
CA VAL A 141 6.89 17.78 -19.09
C VAL A 141 5.90 18.44 -18.15
N LEU A 142 5.24 19.49 -18.61
CA LEU A 142 4.13 20.15 -17.90
C LEU A 142 2.80 19.79 -18.55
N VAL A 143 1.85 19.31 -17.75
CA VAL A 143 0.48 19.00 -18.19
C VAL A 143 -0.45 20.07 -17.65
N ILE A 144 -1.09 20.82 -18.56
CA ILE A 144 -2.12 21.79 -18.18
C ILE A 144 -3.39 21.02 -17.78
N ASP A 145 -3.68 21.01 -16.48
CA ASP A 145 -4.81 20.30 -15.88
C ASP A 145 -5.97 21.26 -15.64
N SER A 146 -6.97 21.18 -16.50
CA SER A 146 -8.19 21.98 -16.42
C SER A 146 -9.38 21.18 -16.91
N SER A 147 -10.48 21.21 -16.16
CA SER A 147 -11.75 20.60 -16.60
C SER A 147 -12.33 21.28 -17.84
N GLN A 148 -12.02 22.56 -18.07
CA GLN A 148 -12.35 23.28 -19.31
C GLN A 148 -11.25 23.22 -20.37
N GLY A 149 -10.03 22.77 -20.00
CA GLY A 149 -8.95 22.42 -20.93
C GLY A 149 -9.04 20.99 -21.45
N ALA A 150 -10.03 20.21 -20.99
CA ALA A 150 -10.29 18.85 -21.43
C ALA A 150 -10.75 18.80 -22.89
N ILE A 151 -9.98 18.12 -23.73
CA ILE A 151 -10.19 18.11 -25.17
C ILE A 151 -11.02 16.87 -25.54
N VAL A 152 -12.18 17.07 -26.16
CA VAL A 152 -13.01 15.97 -26.68
C VAL A 152 -13.48 16.17 -28.12
N THR A 153 -13.09 17.28 -28.75
CA THR A 153 -13.45 17.64 -30.14
C THR A 153 -12.24 18.11 -30.95
N GLN A 154 -12.32 17.99 -32.27
CA GLN A 154 -11.28 18.45 -33.19
C GLN A 154 -11.08 19.97 -33.12
N LYS A 155 -12.16 20.74 -32.93
CA LYS A 155 -12.09 22.21 -32.83
C LYS A 155 -11.27 22.65 -31.61
N GLN A 156 -11.49 22.03 -30.46
CA GLN A 156 -10.70 22.28 -29.25
C GLN A 156 -9.23 21.91 -29.47
N ALA A 157 -8.97 20.75 -30.10
CA ALA A 157 -7.61 20.31 -30.40
C ALA A 157 -6.89 21.28 -31.33
N LYS A 158 -7.57 21.79 -32.37
CA LYS A 158 -7.03 22.80 -33.29
C LYS A 158 -6.58 24.05 -32.55
N ILE A 159 -7.42 24.61 -31.67
CA ILE A 159 -7.10 25.83 -30.92
C ILE A 159 -5.82 25.65 -30.11
N LEU A 160 -5.68 24.52 -29.41
CA LEU A 160 -4.53 24.28 -28.54
C LEU A 160 -3.26 23.90 -29.31
N ILE A 161 -3.40 23.15 -30.40
CA ILE A 161 -2.27 22.86 -31.31
C ILE A 161 -1.77 24.15 -31.96
N ASP A 162 -2.67 25.02 -32.43
CA ASP A 162 -2.29 26.31 -33.02
C ASP A 162 -1.68 27.26 -31.99
N ALA A 163 -2.05 27.12 -30.70
CA ALA A 163 -1.42 27.83 -29.60
C ALA A 163 -0.02 27.28 -29.21
N GLY A 164 0.42 26.18 -29.82
CA GLY A 164 1.75 25.60 -29.60
C GLY A 164 1.80 24.41 -28.63
N ALA A 165 0.70 23.69 -28.41
CA ALA A 165 0.74 22.49 -27.57
C ALA A 165 1.51 21.33 -28.23
N ASP A 166 2.49 20.78 -27.52
CA ASP A 166 3.31 19.63 -27.98
C ASP A 166 2.55 18.30 -27.93
N ALA A 167 1.52 18.19 -27.10
CA ALA A 167 0.71 16.99 -26.94
C ALA A 167 -0.72 17.35 -26.47
N ILE A 168 -1.67 16.47 -26.78
CA ILE A 168 -3.09 16.68 -26.46
C ILE A 168 -3.58 15.62 -25.47
N ARG A 169 -4.06 16.05 -24.30
CA ARG A 169 -4.74 15.19 -23.32
C ARG A 169 -6.25 15.15 -23.61
N ILE A 170 -6.76 13.96 -23.93
CA ILE A 170 -8.15 13.76 -24.38
C ILE A 170 -8.96 13.10 -23.27
N GLY A 171 -10.08 13.72 -22.91
CA GLY A 171 -11.08 13.10 -22.04
C GLY A 171 -11.83 14.10 -21.16
N MET A 172 -13.16 14.00 -21.14
CA MET A 172 -14.04 14.84 -20.29
C MET A 172 -15.25 14.01 -19.83
N GLY A 173 -15.37 13.79 -18.53
CA GLY A 173 -16.46 13.00 -17.94
C GLY A 173 -16.29 11.47 -18.04
N SER A 174 -15.21 10.97 -18.65
CA SER A 174 -14.98 9.53 -18.85
C SER A 174 -14.25 8.84 -17.69
N GLY A 175 -13.71 9.61 -16.75
CA GLY A 175 -12.99 9.11 -15.57
C GLY A 175 -13.93 8.37 -14.60
N SER A 176 -13.42 7.34 -13.91
CA SER A 176 -14.22 6.46 -13.03
C SER A 176 -14.84 7.13 -11.80
N ILE A 177 -14.43 8.36 -11.50
CA ILE A 177 -14.83 9.17 -10.34
C ILE A 177 -15.23 10.60 -10.77
N CYS A 178 -15.36 10.82 -12.07
CA CYS A 178 -15.77 12.09 -12.65
C CYS A 178 -17.27 12.03 -12.91
N ILE A 179 -18.00 13.05 -12.47
CA ILE A 179 -19.45 13.19 -12.66
C ILE A 179 -19.78 14.43 -13.49
N THR A 180 -18.79 15.00 -14.20
CA THR A 180 -18.96 16.22 -15.02
C THR A 180 -20.07 16.08 -16.05
N GLN A 181 -20.24 14.92 -16.70
CA GLN A 181 -21.30 14.71 -17.68
C GLN A 181 -22.69 14.83 -17.06
N GLU A 182 -22.89 14.27 -15.87
CA GLU A 182 -24.17 14.35 -15.14
C GLU A 182 -24.43 15.76 -14.60
N VAL A 183 -23.41 16.38 -13.99
CA VAL A 183 -23.55 17.67 -13.29
C VAL A 183 -23.62 18.85 -14.25
N THR A 184 -22.86 18.81 -15.35
CA THR A 184 -22.72 19.95 -16.27
C THR A 184 -23.35 19.72 -17.63
N ALA A 185 -23.86 18.51 -17.91
CA ALA A 185 -24.34 18.09 -19.23
C ALA A 185 -23.29 18.19 -20.36
N VAL A 186 -22.00 18.32 -20.02
CA VAL A 186 -20.90 18.45 -20.98
C VAL A 186 -19.91 17.29 -20.85
N GLY A 187 -19.63 16.65 -21.98
CA GLY A 187 -18.60 15.64 -22.12
C GLY A 187 -18.76 14.87 -23.43
N ARG A 188 -18.04 13.76 -23.57
CA ARG A 188 -18.14 12.90 -24.76
C ARG A 188 -17.75 11.47 -24.45
N ALA A 189 -18.35 10.52 -25.16
CA ALA A 189 -17.90 9.13 -25.13
C ALA A 189 -16.41 9.02 -25.53
N GLN A 190 -15.60 8.41 -24.66
CA GLN A 190 -14.14 8.45 -24.76
C GLN A 190 -13.60 7.88 -26.08
N GLY A 191 -14.14 6.76 -26.57
CA GLY A 191 -13.67 6.15 -27.82
C GLY A 191 -13.84 7.09 -29.02
N THR A 192 -14.99 7.74 -29.14
CA THR A 192 -15.25 8.73 -30.19
C THR A 192 -14.39 9.98 -30.03
N ALA A 193 -14.20 10.46 -28.79
CA ALA A 193 -13.33 11.60 -28.51
C ALA A 193 -11.89 11.33 -28.94
N VAL A 194 -11.33 10.19 -28.52
CA VAL A 194 -9.98 9.74 -28.90
C VAL A 194 -9.85 9.65 -30.41
N TYR A 195 -10.76 8.93 -31.08
CA TYR A 195 -10.69 8.75 -32.53
C TYR A 195 -10.72 10.08 -33.29
N GLN A 196 -11.68 10.94 -33.00
CA GLN A 196 -11.86 12.19 -33.73
C GLN A 196 -10.70 13.15 -33.50
N VAL A 197 -10.25 13.29 -32.26
CA VAL A 197 -9.14 14.19 -31.92
C VAL A 197 -7.81 13.63 -32.43
N ALA A 198 -7.54 12.34 -32.28
CA ALA A 198 -6.33 11.70 -32.80
C ALA A 198 -6.23 11.80 -34.33
N LYS A 199 -7.36 11.66 -35.04
CA LYS A 199 -7.42 11.83 -36.49
C LYS A 199 -6.92 13.22 -36.91
N TYR A 200 -7.34 14.27 -36.21
CA TYR A 200 -6.90 15.64 -36.49
C TYR A 200 -5.45 15.88 -36.02
N ALA A 201 -5.11 15.54 -34.78
CA ALA A 201 -3.78 15.77 -34.22
C ALA A 201 -2.67 15.11 -35.06
N ARG A 202 -2.95 13.93 -35.63
CA ARG A 202 -2.04 13.22 -36.54
C ARG A 202 -1.67 14.02 -37.79
N THR A 203 -2.58 14.81 -38.37
CA THR A 203 -2.26 15.63 -39.55
C THR A 203 -1.28 16.76 -39.23
N ARG A 204 -1.06 17.04 -37.93
CA ARG A 204 -0.13 18.03 -37.40
C ARG A 204 1.09 17.41 -36.73
N GLY A 205 1.21 16.07 -36.75
CA GLY A 205 2.30 15.36 -36.07
C GLY A 205 2.23 15.39 -34.53
N ILE A 206 1.08 15.76 -33.95
CA ILE A 206 0.93 15.94 -32.51
C ILE A 206 0.44 14.64 -31.84
N PRO A 207 1.17 14.09 -30.84
CA PRO A 207 0.74 12.91 -30.09
C PRO A 207 -0.44 13.24 -29.16
N VAL A 208 -1.23 12.20 -28.87
CA VAL A 208 -2.40 12.34 -27.99
C VAL A 208 -2.43 11.30 -26.88
N ILE A 209 -2.94 11.70 -25.72
CA ILE A 209 -3.06 10.89 -24.50
C ILE A 209 -4.54 10.61 -24.26
N ALA A 210 -4.94 9.34 -24.23
CA ALA A 210 -6.30 8.97 -23.84
C ALA A 210 -6.42 8.89 -22.32
N ASP A 211 -7.17 9.82 -21.72
CA ASP A 211 -7.34 9.93 -20.28
C ASP A 211 -8.78 9.65 -19.84
N GLY A 212 -8.94 8.72 -18.89
CA GLY A 212 -10.25 8.30 -18.37
C GLY A 212 -10.80 7.04 -19.06
N GLY A 213 -11.62 6.30 -18.32
CA GLY A 213 -12.30 5.08 -18.81
C GLY A 213 -11.44 3.83 -18.96
N ILE A 214 -10.12 3.90 -18.69
CA ILE A 214 -9.19 2.77 -18.83
C ILE A 214 -9.31 1.83 -17.61
N ARG A 215 -9.94 0.66 -17.82
CA ARG A 215 -10.26 -0.30 -16.74
C ARG A 215 -9.44 -1.59 -16.77
N ASP A 216 -8.91 -1.95 -17.92
CA ASP A 216 -8.11 -3.16 -18.14
C ASP A 216 -7.29 -3.03 -19.42
N VAL A 217 -6.49 -4.06 -19.70
CA VAL A 217 -5.64 -4.18 -20.89
C VAL A 217 -6.40 -3.95 -22.19
N GLY A 218 -7.63 -4.47 -22.31
CA GLY A 218 -8.42 -4.35 -23.54
C GLY A 218 -8.81 -2.91 -23.84
N TYR A 219 -9.06 -2.08 -22.81
CA TYR A 219 -9.29 -0.64 -22.99
C TYR A 219 -8.03 0.09 -23.46
N ILE A 220 -6.84 -0.32 -22.99
CA ILE A 220 -5.57 0.24 -23.44
C ILE A 220 -5.37 -0.07 -24.93
N THR A 221 -5.49 -1.34 -25.33
CA THR A 221 -5.36 -1.77 -26.72
C THR A 221 -6.34 -1.05 -27.63
N LYS A 222 -7.61 -0.90 -27.22
CA LYS A 222 -8.62 -0.15 -27.98
C LYS A 222 -8.28 1.34 -28.09
N ALA A 223 -7.81 1.98 -27.02
CA ALA A 223 -7.44 3.39 -27.07
C ALA A 223 -6.27 3.64 -28.04
N LEU A 224 -5.26 2.77 -28.02
CA LEU A 224 -4.14 2.80 -28.96
C LEU A 224 -4.61 2.58 -30.41
N ALA A 225 -5.48 1.60 -30.64
CA ALA A 225 -6.08 1.33 -31.94
C ALA A 225 -6.93 2.52 -32.45
N LEU A 226 -7.67 3.20 -31.57
CA LEU A 226 -8.42 4.41 -31.92
C LEU A 226 -7.53 5.63 -32.22
N GLY A 227 -6.21 5.49 -32.08
CA GLY A 227 -5.24 6.50 -32.50
C GLY A 227 -4.51 7.20 -31.36
N ALA A 228 -4.74 6.80 -30.10
CA ALA A 228 -3.95 7.33 -28.99
C ALA A 228 -2.46 6.99 -29.14
N SER A 229 -1.60 7.88 -28.66
CA SER A 229 -0.16 7.63 -28.53
C SER A 229 0.17 7.00 -27.20
N THR A 230 -0.48 7.46 -26.14
CA THR A 230 -0.36 6.89 -24.79
C THR A 230 -1.72 6.90 -24.09
N VAL A 231 -1.81 6.23 -22.95
CA VAL A 231 -3.00 6.20 -22.10
C VAL A 231 -2.65 6.69 -20.70
N MET A 232 -3.56 7.43 -20.08
CA MET A 232 -3.46 7.86 -18.68
C MET A 232 -4.39 7.01 -17.80
N MET A 233 -3.87 6.56 -16.66
CA MET A 233 -4.55 5.61 -15.79
C MET A 233 -4.58 6.12 -14.35
N GLY A 234 -5.74 6.61 -13.89
CA GLY A 234 -5.97 6.95 -12.49
C GLY A 234 -6.36 5.73 -11.67
N GLY A 235 -7.66 5.37 -11.72
CA GLY A 235 -8.23 4.30 -10.89
C GLY A 235 -7.54 2.94 -11.04
N LEU A 236 -6.96 2.62 -12.20
CA LEU A 236 -6.24 1.36 -12.38
C LEU A 236 -5.01 1.24 -11.49
N LEU A 237 -4.35 2.36 -11.18
CA LEU A 237 -3.11 2.46 -10.41
C LEU A 237 -3.34 2.95 -8.97
N ALA A 238 -4.47 3.57 -8.66
CA ALA A 238 -4.73 4.17 -7.34
C ALA A 238 -4.67 3.20 -6.14
N GLY A 239 -4.87 1.89 -6.37
CA GLY A 239 -4.81 0.86 -5.33
C GLY A 239 -3.42 0.23 -5.11
N THR A 240 -2.38 0.70 -5.80
CA THR A 240 -1.04 0.09 -5.74
C THR A 240 -0.24 0.56 -4.53
N THR A 241 0.84 -0.15 -4.21
CA THR A 241 1.69 0.21 -3.06
C THR A 241 2.37 1.56 -3.22
N GLU A 242 2.73 1.93 -4.46
CA GLU A 242 3.41 3.17 -4.81
C GLU A 242 2.45 4.38 -4.89
N ALA A 243 1.14 4.14 -5.06
CA ALA A 243 0.15 5.21 -5.01
C ALA A 243 0.16 5.89 -3.61
N PRO A 244 -0.04 7.21 -3.53
CA PRO A 244 0.01 7.92 -2.25
C PRO A 244 -1.12 7.51 -1.30
N GLY A 245 -0.91 7.77 0.00
CA GLY A 245 -1.88 7.52 1.06
C GLY A 245 -1.75 6.15 1.73
N GLU A 246 -2.43 6.01 2.85
CA GLU A 246 -2.40 4.82 3.70
C GLU A 246 -3.49 3.82 3.35
N TYR A 247 -3.19 2.54 3.55
CA TYR A 247 -4.20 1.49 3.46
C TYR A 247 -5.05 1.45 4.71
N PHE A 248 -6.33 1.15 4.54
CA PHE A 248 -7.24 0.84 5.64
C PHE A 248 -8.08 -0.40 5.31
N TRP A 249 -8.75 -0.93 6.33
CA TRP A 249 -9.66 -2.08 6.17
C TRP A 249 -11.09 -1.56 6.07
N GLY A 250 -11.76 -1.90 4.98
CA GLY A 250 -13.16 -1.58 4.80
C GLY A 250 -14.08 -2.45 5.66
N PRO A 251 -15.37 -2.10 5.79
CA PRO A 251 -16.35 -2.85 6.58
C PRO A 251 -16.48 -4.33 6.19
N SER A 252 -16.18 -4.65 4.93
CA SER A 252 -16.20 -6.01 4.37
C SER A 252 -14.89 -6.80 4.58
N GLY A 253 -13.96 -6.29 5.38
CA GLY A 253 -12.64 -6.93 5.60
C GLY A 253 -11.69 -6.84 4.41
N VAL A 254 -12.02 -6.03 3.40
CA VAL A 254 -11.16 -5.81 2.23
C VAL A 254 -10.18 -4.67 2.49
N ARG A 255 -8.92 -4.84 2.05
CA ARG A 255 -7.91 -3.79 2.14
C ARG A 255 -8.09 -2.75 1.02
N LEU A 256 -8.21 -1.48 1.40
CA LEU A 256 -8.59 -0.37 0.53
C LEU A 256 -7.62 0.81 0.65
N LYS A 257 -7.59 1.65 -0.38
CA LYS A 257 -7.02 3.01 -0.40
C LYS A 257 -8.07 4.03 -0.80
N ASN A 258 -7.95 5.25 -0.29
CA ASN A 258 -8.78 6.37 -0.73
C ASN A 258 -8.39 6.82 -2.14
N TYR A 259 -9.38 7.10 -2.97
CA TYR A 259 -9.20 7.58 -4.33
C TYR A 259 -10.23 8.67 -4.61
N ARG A 260 -9.79 9.89 -4.89
CA ARG A 260 -10.66 11.06 -5.05
C ARG A 260 -10.32 11.84 -6.29
N GLY A 261 -11.32 12.51 -6.84
CA GLY A 261 -11.18 13.35 -8.04
C GLY A 261 -10.85 14.77 -7.64
N MET A 262 -10.06 15.48 -8.44
CA MET A 262 -9.70 16.87 -8.14
C MET A 262 -10.91 17.81 -8.09
N GLY A 263 -12.01 17.44 -8.75
CA GLY A 263 -13.31 18.13 -8.67
C GLY A 263 -14.24 17.66 -7.54
N SER A 264 -13.79 16.82 -6.61
CA SER A 264 -14.57 16.48 -5.41
C SER A 264 -14.44 17.56 -4.33
N LEU A 265 -15.43 17.66 -3.45
CA LEU A 265 -15.42 18.64 -2.35
C LEU A 265 -14.15 18.50 -1.50
N ASP A 266 -13.81 17.28 -1.08
CA ASP A 266 -12.62 17.00 -0.27
C ASP A 266 -11.31 17.47 -0.94
N ALA A 267 -11.22 17.35 -2.27
CA ALA A 267 -10.03 17.77 -3.01
C ALA A 267 -10.01 19.29 -3.20
N MET A 268 -11.17 19.91 -3.46
CA MET A 268 -11.30 21.35 -3.60
C MET A 268 -11.02 22.08 -2.28
N GLU A 269 -11.43 21.53 -1.14
CA GLU A 269 -11.14 22.07 0.20
C GLU A 269 -9.66 21.97 0.55
N ALA A 270 -9.03 20.83 0.24
CA ALA A 270 -7.59 20.63 0.47
C ALA A 270 -6.69 21.56 -0.36
N ASN A 271 -7.21 22.11 -1.47
CA ASN A 271 -6.48 23.01 -2.37
C ASN A 271 -6.79 24.49 -2.14
N VAL A 272 -7.59 24.85 -1.14
CA VAL A 272 -7.81 26.26 -0.78
C VAL A 272 -6.54 26.79 -0.12
N SER A 273 -5.87 27.73 -0.77
CA SER A 273 -4.80 28.50 -0.12
C SER A 273 -5.41 29.37 1.00
N SER A 274 -4.68 29.59 2.09
CA SER A 274 -5.15 30.37 3.25
C SER A 274 -5.62 31.80 2.91
N GLN A 275 -5.25 32.33 1.73
CA GLN A 275 -5.67 33.64 1.22
C GLN A 275 -7.04 33.65 0.49
N ASP A 276 -7.55 32.50 0.01
CA ASP A 276 -8.82 32.41 -0.74
C ASP A 276 -10.04 32.17 0.18
N SER A 277 -9.86 32.24 1.51
CA SER A 277 -10.85 31.89 2.53
C SER A 277 -11.97 32.92 2.74
N ARG A 278 -12.02 34.00 1.95
CA ARG A 278 -12.92 35.15 2.18
C ARG A 278 -14.15 35.25 1.25
N SER A 279 -14.37 34.31 0.33
CA SER A 279 -15.60 34.32 -0.49
C SER A 279 -16.45 33.08 -0.25
N ASP A 280 -17.68 33.29 0.23
CA ASP A 280 -18.80 32.33 0.31
C ASP A 280 -19.31 31.95 -1.10
N THR A 281 -18.39 31.52 -1.98
CA THR A 281 -18.74 31.04 -3.31
C THR A 281 -19.19 29.59 -3.21
N ILE A 282 -20.44 29.33 -3.62
CA ILE A 282 -21.01 27.98 -3.72
C ILE A 282 -20.11 27.13 -4.64
N LYS A 283 -19.56 26.04 -4.12
CA LYS A 283 -18.73 25.09 -4.87
C LYS A 283 -19.60 23.97 -5.41
N VAL A 284 -19.57 23.77 -6.73
CA VAL A 284 -20.27 22.65 -7.39
C VAL A 284 -19.29 21.53 -7.65
N ALA A 285 -19.52 20.36 -7.04
CA ALA A 285 -18.66 19.19 -7.21
C ALA A 285 -18.84 18.56 -8.60
N GLN A 286 -17.73 18.23 -9.25
CA GLN A 286 -17.69 17.52 -10.53
C GLN A 286 -16.97 16.16 -10.43
N GLY A 287 -16.58 15.76 -9.22
CA GLY A 287 -15.99 14.47 -8.94
C GLY A 287 -16.43 13.95 -7.57
N VAL A 288 -16.16 12.66 -7.34
CA VAL A 288 -16.48 11.97 -6.09
C VAL A 288 -15.22 11.45 -5.39
N SER A 289 -15.36 11.18 -4.10
CA SER A 289 -14.40 10.42 -3.31
C SER A 289 -14.85 8.96 -3.23
N ALA A 290 -13.93 8.03 -3.48
CA ALA A 290 -14.18 6.62 -3.56
C ALA A 290 -13.04 5.82 -2.91
N THR A 291 -13.18 4.49 -2.90
CA THR A 291 -12.16 3.58 -2.37
C THR A 291 -11.75 2.57 -3.43
N MET A 292 -10.46 2.24 -3.44
CA MET A 292 -9.86 1.29 -4.39
C MET A 292 -9.28 0.11 -3.63
N ARG A 293 -9.57 -1.10 -4.11
CA ARG A 293 -8.98 -2.34 -3.57
C ARG A 293 -7.47 -2.37 -3.81
N ASP A 294 -6.74 -2.96 -2.87
CA ASP A 294 -5.30 -3.20 -2.99
C ASP A 294 -5.00 -4.01 -4.26
N ARG A 295 -4.02 -3.53 -5.06
CA ARG A 295 -3.55 -4.16 -6.29
C ARG A 295 -2.08 -4.60 -6.22
N GLY A 296 -1.44 -4.44 -5.07
CA GLY A 296 -0.01 -4.72 -4.90
C GLY A 296 0.88 -3.70 -5.62
N SER A 297 2.11 -4.10 -5.94
CA SER A 297 3.11 -3.19 -6.49
C SER A 297 3.04 -3.05 -8.02
N ILE A 298 3.27 -1.83 -8.51
CA ILE A 298 3.41 -1.55 -9.94
C ILE A 298 4.52 -2.38 -10.60
N HIS A 299 5.55 -2.79 -9.85
CA HIS A 299 6.65 -3.62 -10.37
C HIS A 299 6.19 -4.99 -10.87
N LYS A 300 4.98 -5.43 -10.51
CA LYS A 300 4.35 -6.64 -11.07
C LYS A 300 3.17 -6.29 -11.96
N PHE A 301 2.42 -5.26 -11.57
CA PHE A 301 1.18 -4.91 -12.25
C PHE A 301 1.43 -4.26 -13.62
N VAL A 302 2.38 -3.33 -13.75
CA VAL A 302 2.70 -2.70 -15.03
C VAL A 302 3.27 -3.71 -16.04
N PRO A 303 4.23 -4.59 -15.69
CA PRO A 303 4.66 -5.66 -16.60
C PRO A 303 3.52 -6.57 -17.06
N TYR A 304 2.55 -6.87 -16.18
CA TYR A 304 1.35 -7.61 -16.56
C TYR A 304 0.52 -6.86 -17.62
N LEU A 305 0.33 -5.54 -17.46
CA LEU A 305 -0.40 -4.74 -18.45
C LEU A 305 0.34 -4.71 -19.79
N VAL A 306 1.65 -4.46 -19.78
CA VAL A 306 2.49 -4.46 -21.00
C VAL A 306 2.40 -5.80 -21.70
N ARG A 307 2.52 -6.90 -20.95
CA ARG A 307 2.43 -8.24 -21.53
C ARG A 307 1.06 -8.53 -22.11
N GLY A 308 -0.01 -8.08 -21.43
CA GLY A 308 -1.36 -8.18 -21.95
C GLY A 308 -1.56 -7.42 -23.26
N ILE A 309 -0.97 -6.23 -23.39
CA ILE A 309 -1.02 -5.44 -24.63
C ILE A 309 -0.26 -6.15 -25.75
N GLN A 310 0.93 -6.71 -25.45
CA GLN A 310 1.70 -7.51 -26.42
C GLN A 310 0.91 -8.71 -26.93
N HIS A 311 0.21 -9.44 -26.07
CA HIS A 311 -0.68 -10.52 -26.49
C HIS A 311 -1.85 -10.00 -27.33
N GLY A 312 -2.46 -8.87 -26.95
CA GLY A 312 -3.49 -8.25 -27.77
C GLY A 312 -2.98 -7.85 -29.17
N PHE A 313 -1.74 -7.40 -29.28
CA PHE A 313 -1.13 -7.06 -30.57
C PHE A 313 -0.83 -8.32 -31.40
N GLN A 314 -0.35 -9.38 -30.75
CA GLN A 314 -0.16 -10.69 -31.38
C GLN A 314 -1.47 -11.23 -31.97
N ASP A 315 -2.58 -11.16 -31.22
CA ASP A 315 -3.89 -11.64 -31.67
C ASP A 315 -4.48 -10.78 -32.81
N ILE A 316 -4.16 -9.47 -32.83
CA ILE A 316 -4.50 -8.58 -33.95
C ILE A 316 -3.62 -8.86 -35.18
N GLY A 317 -2.42 -9.46 -34.99
CA GLY A 317 -1.47 -9.75 -36.06
C GLY A 317 -0.44 -8.65 -36.31
N VAL A 318 -0.14 -7.80 -35.33
CA VAL A 318 0.80 -6.66 -35.45
C VAL A 318 1.94 -6.76 -34.43
N ARG A 319 3.13 -6.30 -34.79
CA ARG A 319 4.34 -6.43 -33.95
C ARG A 319 4.62 -5.22 -33.08
N ASN A 320 4.15 -4.05 -33.50
CA ASN A 320 4.41 -2.79 -32.82
C ASN A 320 3.26 -1.78 -33.07
N LEU A 321 3.35 -0.62 -32.42
CA LEU A 321 2.31 0.40 -32.49
C LEU A 321 2.20 1.05 -33.88
N ASP A 322 3.30 1.11 -34.63
CA ASP A 322 3.31 1.70 -35.98
C ASP A 322 2.65 0.78 -36.99
N GLU A 323 2.92 -0.53 -36.92
CA GLU A 323 2.18 -1.55 -37.69
C GLU A 323 0.69 -1.51 -37.36
N LEU A 324 0.29 -1.40 -36.09
CA LEU A 324 -1.13 -1.24 -35.71
C LEU A 324 -1.75 -0.01 -36.38
N ARG A 325 -1.07 1.13 -36.33
CA ARG A 325 -1.55 2.39 -36.90
C ARG A 325 -1.67 2.32 -38.42
N ASN A 326 -0.68 1.74 -39.09
CA ASN A 326 -0.68 1.59 -40.54
C ASN A 326 -1.75 0.60 -40.99
N GLY A 327 -1.86 -0.55 -40.33
CA GLY A 327 -2.88 -1.56 -40.58
C GLY A 327 -4.30 -1.01 -40.44
N ILE A 328 -4.53 -0.11 -39.48
CA ILE A 328 -5.81 0.58 -39.33
C ILE A 328 -6.04 1.60 -40.45
N ALA A 329 -5.01 2.36 -40.82
CA ALA A 329 -5.11 3.39 -41.86
C ALA A 329 -5.37 2.81 -43.25
N CYS A 330 -4.76 1.66 -43.60
CA CYS A 330 -5.01 0.96 -44.85
C CYS A 330 -6.26 0.04 -44.81
N GLY A 331 -6.88 -0.13 -43.64
CA GLY A 331 -8.10 -0.91 -43.47
C GLY A 331 -7.89 -2.42 -43.37
N GLU A 332 -6.66 -2.88 -43.19
CA GLU A 332 -6.29 -4.28 -42.90
C GLU A 332 -6.77 -4.71 -41.51
N VAL A 333 -6.55 -3.87 -40.50
CA VAL A 333 -7.11 -4.09 -39.15
C VAL A 333 -8.59 -3.70 -39.15
N ARG A 334 -9.45 -4.69 -38.86
CA ARG A 334 -10.90 -4.54 -38.88
C ARG A 334 -11.46 -4.38 -37.47
N PHE A 335 -12.65 -3.75 -37.38
CA PHE A 335 -13.36 -3.54 -36.13
C PHE A 335 -14.80 -4.02 -36.28
N GLU A 336 -15.37 -4.50 -35.17
CA GLU A 336 -16.76 -4.94 -35.10
C GLU A 336 -17.47 -4.22 -33.94
N ARG A 337 -18.70 -3.75 -34.18
CA ARG A 337 -19.50 -3.11 -33.11
C ARG A 337 -20.14 -4.19 -32.26
N ARG A 338 -20.00 -4.10 -30.94
CA ARG A 338 -20.63 -5.03 -30.00
C ARG A 338 -21.93 -4.47 -29.46
N SER A 339 -23.04 -5.16 -29.72
CA SER A 339 -24.33 -4.90 -29.06
C SER A 339 -24.22 -5.09 -27.55
N SER A 340 -25.22 -4.64 -26.79
CA SER A 340 -25.28 -4.87 -25.33
C SER A 340 -25.19 -6.35 -24.98
N ASN A 341 -25.90 -7.22 -25.72
CA ASN A 341 -25.86 -8.67 -25.51
C ASN A 341 -24.48 -9.26 -25.82
N ALA A 342 -23.85 -8.85 -26.94
CA ALA A 342 -22.49 -9.28 -27.26
C ALA A 342 -21.46 -8.80 -26.21
N GLN A 343 -21.72 -7.71 -25.50
CA GLN A 343 -20.88 -7.26 -24.40
C GLN A 343 -21.01 -8.15 -23.16
N ILE A 344 -22.24 -8.53 -22.81
CA ILE A 344 -22.52 -9.49 -21.72
C ILE A 344 -21.88 -10.84 -22.03
N GLU A 345 -22.06 -11.34 -23.26
CA GLU A 345 -21.48 -12.61 -23.73
C GLU A 345 -19.95 -12.61 -23.72
N GLY A 346 -19.29 -11.55 -24.19
CA GLY A 346 -17.82 -11.51 -24.11
C GLY A 346 -17.27 -11.18 -22.72
N GLY A 347 -18.12 -11.06 -21.69
CA GLY A 347 -17.75 -11.01 -20.28
C GLY A 347 -17.76 -12.40 -19.64
N VAL A 348 -17.62 -12.48 -18.32
CA VAL A 348 -17.90 -13.73 -17.61
C VAL A 348 -19.40 -13.81 -17.35
N HIS A 349 -20.06 -14.84 -17.84
CA HIS A 349 -21.51 -15.06 -17.68
C HIS A 349 -21.82 -16.55 -17.49
N SER A 350 -23.07 -16.86 -17.11
CA SER A 350 -23.59 -18.24 -16.98
C SER A 350 -22.84 -19.13 -15.96
N LEU A 351 -22.34 -18.56 -14.86
CA LEU A 351 -21.68 -19.28 -13.78
C LEU A 351 -22.35 -18.95 -12.43
N HIS A 352 -22.40 -19.92 -11.52
CA HIS A 352 -22.88 -19.70 -10.13
C HIS A 352 -21.99 -18.72 -9.37
N SER A 353 -20.66 -18.86 -9.51
CA SER A 353 -19.66 -17.94 -8.98
C SER A 353 -18.39 -18.02 -9.82
N PHE A 354 -17.58 -16.95 -9.85
CA PHE A 354 -16.28 -16.95 -10.52
C PHE A 354 -15.29 -16.05 -9.79
N ARG A 355 -14.00 -16.36 -9.92
CA ARG A 355 -12.93 -15.59 -9.30
C ARG A 355 -11.95 -15.06 -10.33
N LYS A 356 -11.86 -13.73 -10.44
CA LYS A 356 -10.88 -13.06 -11.30
C LYS A 356 -9.54 -12.96 -10.57
N MET A 357 -8.62 -13.89 -10.83
CA MET A 357 -7.29 -13.90 -10.21
C MET A 357 -6.37 -12.86 -10.86
N CYS A 358 -5.75 -11.99 -10.06
CA CYS A 358 -4.59 -11.20 -10.46
C CYS A 358 -3.32 -11.83 -9.86
N GLY A 359 -2.69 -12.75 -10.60
CA GLY A 359 -1.36 -13.30 -10.31
C GLY A 359 -1.27 -14.28 -9.13
N ASN A 360 -0.54 -15.38 -9.34
CA ASN A 360 -0.28 -16.47 -8.39
C ASN A 360 0.50 -16.00 -7.14
N GLY A 361 -0.21 -15.42 -6.17
CA GLY A 361 0.31 -15.19 -4.83
C GLY A 361 -0.11 -16.32 -3.88
N ALA A 362 0.84 -17.08 -3.34
CA ALA A 362 0.54 -17.93 -2.18
C ALA A 362 0.04 -17.08 -1.01
N TYR A 363 -1.12 -17.41 -0.47
CA TYR A 363 -1.74 -16.75 0.67
C TYR A 363 -1.10 -17.27 1.97
N ARG A 364 -1.04 -16.42 2.99
CA ARG A 364 -0.65 -16.83 4.34
C ARG A 364 -1.87 -16.74 5.22
N TYR A 365 -2.08 -17.77 6.04
CA TYR A 365 -3.14 -17.85 7.02
C TYR A 365 -2.53 -17.95 8.41
N LEU A 366 -3.09 -17.25 9.38
CA LEU A 366 -2.81 -17.43 10.79
C LEU A 366 -3.91 -18.32 11.35
N LEU A 367 -3.58 -19.56 11.70
CA LEU A 367 -4.44 -20.51 12.40
C LEU A 367 -4.32 -20.27 13.91
N TRP A 368 -5.45 -20.20 14.62
CA TRP A 368 -5.55 -20.07 16.06
C TRP A 368 -6.18 -21.33 16.65
N ALA A 369 -5.54 -21.93 17.65
CA ALA A 369 -5.98 -23.15 18.30
C ALA A 369 -5.66 -23.14 19.80
N SER A 370 -6.58 -23.62 20.63
CA SER A 370 -6.32 -23.91 22.04
C SER A 370 -5.87 -25.35 22.22
N TYR A 371 -4.86 -25.57 23.05
CA TYR A 371 -4.36 -26.90 23.39
C TYR A 371 -4.23 -27.05 24.91
N ASP A 372 -4.81 -28.11 25.46
CA ASP A 372 -4.66 -28.52 26.85
C ASP A 372 -3.63 -29.66 26.96
N GLY A 373 -2.39 -29.30 27.27
CA GLY A 373 -1.29 -30.25 27.40
C GLY A 373 -1.42 -31.23 28.56
N ALA A 374 -2.27 -30.94 29.55
CA ALA A 374 -2.46 -31.82 30.71
C ALA A 374 -3.33 -33.04 30.38
N ARG A 375 -4.22 -32.92 29.38
CA ARG A 375 -5.14 -34.00 28.95
C ARG A 375 -4.54 -34.94 27.90
N PHE A 376 -3.39 -34.59 27.33
CA PHE A 376 -2.80 -35.36 26.24
C PHE A 376 -1.26 -35.30 26.23
N ILE A 377 -0.67 -35.84 27.30
CA ILE A 377 0.78 -35.79 27.61
C ILE A 377 1.65 -36.47 26.53
N SER A 378 1.13 -37.49 25.83
CA SER A 378 1.87 -38.23 24.79
C SER A 378 2.30 -37.37 23.60
N ILE A 379 1.55 -36.32 23.25
CA ILE A 379 1.90 -35.36 22.21
C ILE A 379 2.81 -34.24 22.76
N ALA A 380 2.73 -33.94 24.06
CA ALA A 380 3.59 -32.97 24.74
C ALA A 380 5.05 -33.47 24.86
N ASN A 381 5.26 -34.79 24.91
CA ASN A 381 6.58 -35.42 25.07
C ASN A 381 7.41 -35.53 23.78
N GLY A 382 6.92 -35.02 22.64
CA GLY A 382 7.79 -34.69 21.50
C GLY A 382 8.54 -35.86 20.85
N SER A 383 7.97 -37.07 20.77
CA SER A 383 8.49 -38.05 19.81
C SER A 383 8.28 -37.52 18.38
N ILE A 384 9.31 -37.60 17.55
CA ILE A 384 9.51 -36.80 16.31
C ILE A 384 8.35 -36.91 15.29
N ASN A 385 7.49 -37.93 15.41
CA ASN A 385 6.38 -38.19 14.49
C ASN A 385 4.98 -37.82 15.02
N HIS A 386 4.81 -37.47 16.30
CA HIS A 386 3.49 -37.29 16.94
C HIS A 386 3.31 -35.92 17.64
N SER A 387 3.79 -34.82 17.05
CA SER A 387 3.52 -33.47 17.58
C SER A 387 2.17 -32.90 17.08
N VAL A 388 1.58 -31.94 17.81
CA VAL A 388 0.38 -31.21 17.35
C VAL A 388 0.59 -30.57 15.97
N LEU A 389 1.80 -30.09 15.68
CA LEU A 389 2.12 -29.54 14.37
C LEU A 389 2.07 -30.60 13.26
N SER A 390 2.49 -31.84 13.55
CA SER A 390 2.38 -32.96 12.62
C SER A 390 0.91 -33.31 12.37
N PHE A 391 0.11 -33.35 13.45
CA PHE A 391 -1.32 -33.62 13.38
C PHE A 391 -2.09 -32.56 12.56
N LEU A 392 -1.87 -31.28 12.83
CA LEU A 392 -2.48 -30.19 12.06
C LEU A 392 -2.02 -30.19 10.59
N LYS A 393 -0.78 -30.58 10.29
CA LYS A 393 -0.33 -30.76 8.89
C LYS A 393 -1.11 -31.88 8.19
N THR A 394 -1.39 -32.98 8.87
CA THR A 394 -2.19 -34.08 8.32
C THR A 394 -3.62 -33.65 8.07
N LEU A 395 -4.23 -32.93 9.03
CA LEU A 395 -5.57 -32.35 8.91
C LEU A 395 -5.68 -31.44 7.67
N VAL A 396 -4.78 -30.47 7.55
CA VAL A 396 -4.76 -29.50 6.44
C VAL A 396 -4.49 -30.19 5.09
N ARG A 397 -3.63 -31.22 5.06
CA ARG A 397 -3.42 -32.02 3.84
C ARG A 397 -4.63 -32.84 3.44
N GLY A 398 -5.40 -33.36 4.40
CA GLY A 398 -6.64 -34.08 4.15
C GLY A 398 -7.72 -33.18 3.56
N THR A 399 -7.87 -31.96 4.09
CA THR A 399 -8.83 -30.97 3.55
C THR A 399 -8.39 -30.41 2.20
N PHE A 400 -7.08 -30.30 1.96
CA PHE A 400 -6.53 -29.74 0.73
C PHE A 400 -5.50 -30.69 0.08
N PRO A 401 -5.95 -31.77 -0.57
CA PRO A 401 -5.08 -32.84 -1.08
C PRO A 401 -4.04 -32.36 -2.11
N ASN A 402 -4.36 -31.29 -2.86
CA ASN A 402 -3.50 -30.73 -3.91
C ASN A 402 -2.31 -29.89 -3.39
N ILE A 403 -2.18 -29.64 -2.08
CA ILE A 403 -1.12 -28.78 -1.52
C ILE A 403 0.22 -29.52 -1.38
N GLY A 404 0.23 -30.85 -1.23
CA GLY A 404 1.45 -31.67 -1.17
C GLY A 404 2.58 -31.11 -0.28
N LYS A 405 3.80 -31.00 -0.84
CA LYS A 405 5.02 -30.46 -0.19
C LYS A 405 5.04 -28.92 -0.06
N GLN A 406 4.02 -28.21 -0.56
CA GLN A 406 3.99 -26.75 -0.59
C GLN A 406 3.45 -26.12 0.71
N LEU A 407 2.83 -26.92 1.58
CA LEU A 407 2.36 -26.48 2.90
C LEU A 407 3.56 -26.18 3.81
N LYS A 408 3.70 -24.91 4.21
CA LYS A 408 4.64 -24.51 5.27
C LYS A 408 3.86 -24.11 6.52
N MET A 409 4.16 -24.75 7.64
CA MET A 409 3.61 -24.38 8.95
C MET A 409 4.75 -24.06 9.93
N SER A 410 4.62 -22.96 10.67
CA SER A 410 5.57 -22.57 11.72
C SER A 410 4.85 -22.20 13.03
N PRO A 411 5.33 -22.69 14.19
CA PRO A 411 4.76 -22.32 15.50
C PRO A 411 5.02 -20.85 15.83
N SER A 412 4.15 -20.26 16.65
CA SER A 412 4.27 -18.85 17.07
C SER A 412 5.27 -18.58 18.20
N SER A 413 5.93 -19.60 18.78
CA SER A 413 7.09 -19.42 19.68
C SER A 413 7.90 -20.70 19.89
N ARG A 414 9.23 -20.59 19.93
CA ARG A 414 10.08 -21.38 20.85
C ARG A 414 10.35 -20.46 22.05
N THR A 415 10.09 -20.91 23.27
CA THR A 415 10.61 -20.25 24.48
C THR A 415 12.04 -20.74 24.71
N ASP A 416 12.93 -19.86 25.18
CA ASP A 416 14.33 -20.17 25.52
C ASP A 416 14.49 -20.99 26.81
N ALA A 417 13.50 -21.81 27.16
CA ALA A 417 13.56 -22.75 28.26
C ALA A 417 12.57 -23.88 28.00
N GLY A 418 13.09 -25.02 27.49
CA GLY A 418 12.65 -26.41 27.63
C GLY A 418 11.18 -26.84 27.83
N VAL A 419 10.17 -25.99 27.65
CA VAL A 419 8.76 -26.32 27.87
C VAL A 419 8.00 -26.09 26.57
N HIS A 420 7.53 -27.17 25.96
CA HIS A 420 6.75 -27.20 24.71
C HIS A 420 5.33 -26.64 24.86
N ALA A 421 5.18 -25.41 25.39
CA ALA A 421 3.89 -24.72 25.40
C ALA A 421 3.66 -24.05 24.04
N MET A 422 2.70 -24.56 23.26
CA MET A 422 2.22 -23.86 22.08
C MET A 422 1.59 -22.53 22.51
N ARG A 423 2.16 -21.40 22.07
CA ARG A 423 1.35 -20.18 21.96
C ARG A 423 0.33 -20.47 20.86
N ASN A 424 -0.93 -20.24 21.17
CA ASN A 424 -2.15 -20.68 20.48
C ASN A 424 -2.27 -20.34 18.97
N ALA A 425 -1.20 -19.96 18.25
CA ALA A 425 -1.22 -19.66 16.81
C ALA A 425 -0.14 -20.36 15.97
N PHE A 426 -0.45 -20.58 14.70
CA PHE A 426 0.45 -21.08 13.65
C PHE A 426 0.29 -20.27 12.38
N ILE A 427 1.39 -19.99 11.69
CA ILE A 427 1.32 -19.45 10.33
C ILE A 427 1.34 -20.62 9.36
N MET A 428 0.35 -20.67 8.48
CA MET A 428 0.23 -21.61 7.37
C MET A 428 0.37 -20.85 6.06
N GLN A 429 1.25 -21.32 5.18
CA GLN A 429 1.32 -20.80 3.82
C GLN A 429 0.70 -21.82 2.88
N ILE A 430 -0.37 -21.40 2.21
CA ILE A 430 -1.18 -22.25 1.35
C ILE A 430 -1.30 -21.55 -0.02
N PRO A 431 -1.00 -22.24 -1.14
CA PRO A 431 -1.13 -21.69 -2.49
C PRO A 431 -2.59 -21.68 -3.00
N ILE A 432 -3.57 -21.66 -2.10
CA ILE A 432 -5.00 -21.65 -2.40
C ILE A 432 -5.54 -20.28 -2.00
N GLY A 433 -6.35 -19.67 -2.86
CA GLY A 433 -7.03 -18.41 -2.56
C GLY A 433 -8.28 -18.60 -1.70
N ASN A 434 -8.49 -17.68 -0.77
CA ASN A 434 -9.66 -17.51 0.11
C ASN A 434 -10.31 -18.82 0.60
N ALA A 435 -9.67 -19.45 1.60
CA ALA A 435 -10.33 -20.40 2.51
C ALA A 435 -11.39 -19.74 3.42
N ASP A 436 -11.60 -18.42 3.30
CA ASP A 436 -12.49 -17.64 4.16
C ASP A 436 -14.00 -17.82 3.80
N GLU A 437 -14.34 -18.25 2.57
CA GLU A 437 -15.73 -18.34 2.09
C GLU A 437 -16.54 -19.49 2.72
N ASP A 438 -15.88 -20.50 3.30
CA ASP A 438 -16.54 -21.63 3.99
C ASP A 438 -15.88 -21.94 5.35
N LYS A 439 -15.42 -20.87 6.00
CA LYS A 439 -14.60 -20.89 7.21
C LYS A 439 -15.22 -21.70 8.34
N ASN A 440 -16.52 -21.53 8.60
CA ASN A 440 -17.21 -22.24 9.68
C ASN A 440 -17.35 -23.74 9.39
N SER A 441 -17.61 -24.11 8.12
CA SER A 441 -17.67 -25.51 7.69
C SER A 441 -16.32 -26.21 7.87
N ILE A 442 -15.24 -25.54 7.44
CA ILE A 442 -13.86 -26.03 7.60
C ILE A 442 -13.48 -26.16 9.08
N LEU A 443 -13.78 -25.15 9.91
CA LEU A 443 -13.52 -25.19 11.35
C LEU A 443 -14.28 -26.34 12.03
N ASN A 444 -15.53 -26.57 11.64
CA ASN A 444 -16.34 -27.65 12.19
C ASN A 444 -15.79 -29.04 11.78
N ASP A 445 -15.49 -29.25 10.50
CA ASP A 445 -14.86 -30.50 10.01
C ASP A 445 -13.52 -30.76 10.72
N TRP A 446 -12.70 -29.73 10.86
CA TRP A 446 -11.42 -29.81 11.57
C TRP A 446 -11.63 -30.19 13.03
N ASN A 447 -12.46 -29.49 13.77
CA ASN A 447 -12.70 -29.77 15.18
C ASN A 447 -13.38 -31.12 15.41
N GLN A 448 -14.25 -31.57 14.51
CA GLN A 448 -14.85 -32.90 14.58
C GLN A 448 -13.78 -33.99 14.46
N ARG A 449 -12.93 -33.93 13.42
CA ARG A 449 -11.83 -34.89 13.24
C ARG A 449 -10.83 -34.86 14.39
N ILE A 450 -10.55 -33.67 14.93
CA ILE A 450 -9.68 -33.51 16.10
C ILE A 450 -10.31 -34.22 17.32
N ASN A 451 -11.60 -34.00 17.58
CA ASN A 451 -12.31 -34.63 18.69
C ASN A 451 -12.36 -36.16 18.56
N GLU A 452 -12.56 -36.69 17.35
CA GLU A 452 -12.55 -38.13 17.09
C GLU A 452 -11.17 -38.76 17.35
N CYS A 453 -10.08 -38.03 17.10
CA CYS A 453 -8.72 -38.56 17.23
C CYS A 453 -8.12 -38.39 18.64
N ILE A 454 -8.31 -37.23 19.27
CA ILE A 454 -7.61 -36.85 20.51
C ILE A 454 -8.52 -36.17 21.56
N GLY A 455 -9.84 -36.26 21.37
CA GLY A 455 -10.83 -35.62 22.23
C GLY A 455 -10.76 -34.09 22.22
N THR A 456 -11.27 -33.46 23.28
CA THR A 456 -11.33 -31.99 23.42
C THR A 456 -9.99 -31.34 23.81
N SER A 457 -8.89 -32.07 23.68
CA SER A 457 -7.54 -31.64 24.08
C SER A 457 -6.95 -30.57 23.15
N LEU A 458 -7.41 -30.51 21.90
CA LEU A 458 -7.03 -29.49 20.91
C LEU A 458 -8.30 -28.98 20.25
N HIS A 459 -8.40 -27.67 20.06
CA HIS A 459 -9.53 -27.06 19.37
C HIS A 459 -9.04 -25.92 18.50
N VAL A 460 -9.30 -25.99 17.19
CA VAL A 460 -9.06 -24.88 16.27
C VAL A 460 -10.15 -23.85 16.48
N LEU A 461 -9.75 -22.69 16.97
CA LEU A 461 -10.65 -21.60 17.30
C LEU A 461 -10.95 -20.75 16.07
N ASP A 462 -9.92 -20.43 15.28
CA ASP A 462 -10.10 -19.59 14.12
C ASP A 462 -8.96 -19.68 13.08
N PHE A 463 -9.13 -19.17 11.87
CA PHE A 463 -8.03 -18.80 10.96
C PHE A 463 -8.30 -17.51 10.16
N HIS A 464 -7.23 -16.74 9.89
CA HIS A 464 -7.32 -15.46 9.16
C HIS A 464 -6.23 -15.31 8.10
N THR A 465 -6.55 -14.69 6.97
CA THR A 465 -5.55 -14.29 5.98
C THR A 465 -4.61 -13.21 6.54
N VAL A 466 -3.29 -13.37 6.38
CA VAL A 466 -2.24 -12.43 6.84
C VAL A 466 -1.26 -12.04 5.72
N SER A 467 -0.65 -10.86 5.85
CA SER A 467 0.27 -10.34 4.83
C SER A 467 1.59 -11.12 4.75
N LYS A 468 2.33 -10.99 3.63
CA LYS A 468 3.66 -11.60 3.45
C LYS A 468 4.73 -11.07 4.43
N GLY A 469 4.48 -9.97 5.14
CA GLY A 469 5.34 -9.43 6.19
C GLY A 469 4.91 -9.80 7.62
N PHE A 470 3.77 -10.47 7.79
CA PHE A 470 3.22 -10.78 9.11
C PHE A 470 4.13 -11.73 9.90
N CYS A 471 4.60 -11.28 11.06
CA CYS A 471 5.37 -12.07 12.02
C CYS A 471 4.52 -12.34 13.27
N SER A 472 4.16 -13.60 13.51
CA SER A 472 3.35 -14.01 14.66
C SER A 472 4.00 -13.66 16.01
N ARG A 473 5.34 -13.52 16.05
CA ARG A 473 6.08 -13.15 17.27
C ARG A 473 5.77 -11.75 17.79
N ARG A 474 5.36 -10.81 16.92
CA ARG A 474 5.14 -9.39 17.28
C ARG A 474 3.67 -9.03 17.47
N ASN A 475 2.75 -9.73 16.81
CA ASN A 475 1.40 -9.23 16.57
C ASN A 475 0.29 -10.13 17.14
N VAL A 476 0.60 -11.12 17.97
CA VAL A 476 -0.39 -12.09 18.45
C VAL A 476 -0.49 -12.05 19.97
N SER A 477 -1.56 -11.46 20.48
CA SER A 477 -2.02 -11.60 21.86
C SER A 477 -3.55 -11.65 21.91
N TYR A 478 -4.13 -12.83 21.73
CA TYR A 478 -5.51 -13.08 22.10
C TYR A 478 -5.55 -13.52 23.57
N ARG A 479 -6.30 -12.82 24.41
CA ARG A 479 -6.52 -13.20 25.81
C ARG A 479 -8.02 -13.25 26.05
N LYS A 480 -8.50 -14.34 26.68
CA LYS A 480 -9.86 -14.39 27.22
C LYS A 480 -9.89 -13.54 28.48
N TYR A 481 -10.70 -12.51 28.49
CA TYR A 481 -10.91 -11.67 29.66
C TYR A 481 -12.26 -12.00 30.30
N LYS A 482 -12.28 -12.10 31.63
CA LYS A 482 -13.54 -12.00 32.39
C LYS A 482 -13.75 -10.53 32.70
N TYR A 483 -14.85 -9.98 32.20
CA TYR A 483 -15.29 -8.62 32.51
C TYR A 483 -16.61 -8.67 33.28
N ARG A 484 -16.88 -7.62 34.06
CA ARG A 484 -18.16 -7.42 34.73
C ARG A 484 -18.79 -6.15 34.19
N LEU A 485 -20.08 -6.20 33.89
CA LEU A 485 -20.87 -5.06 33.46
C LEU A 485 -21.61 -4.48 34.67
N ALA A 486 -21.61 -3.16 34.82
CA ALA A 486 -22.50 -2.44 35.74
C ALA A 486 -23.52 -1.64 34.93
N ILE A 487 -24.69 -1.35 35.48
CA ILE A 487 -25.80 -0.69 34.75
C ILE A 487 -26.10 0.65 35.46
N ALA A 488 -26.11 1.75 34.70
CA ALA A 488 -26.68 3.03 35.10
C ALA A 488 -28.16 3.09 34.67
N GLU A 489 -29.02 3.56 35.56
CA GLU A 489 -30.46 3.62 35.32
C GLU A 489 -30.86 4.82 34.45
N ASN A 490 -30.00 5.84 34.35
CA ASN A 490 -30.21 7.02 33.50
C ASN A 490 -28.89 7.69 33.06
N GLU A 491 -29.01 8.65 32.13
CA GLU A 491 -27.89 9.36 31.48
C GLU A 491 -27.11 10.27 32.42
N GLU A 492 -27.78 10.90 33.38
CA GLU A 492 -27.16 11.85 34.31
C GLU A 492 -26.25 11.12 35.31
N GLU A 493 -26.72 9.97 35.82
CA GLU A 493 -25.93 9.06 36.65
C GLU A 493 -24.75 8.45 35.88
N TRP A 494 -24.93 8.22 34.57
CA TRP A 494 -23.87 7.78 33.68
C TRP A 494 -22.79 8.85 33.48
N LEU A 495 -23.16 10.10 33.18
CA LEU A 495 -22.22 11.22 33.01
C LEU A 495 -21.41 11.49 34.27
N LYS A 496 -22.08 11.54 35.43
CA LYS A 496 -21.43 11.81 36.73
C LYS A 496 -20.34 10.79 37.09
N ASN A 497 -20.59 9.50 36.86
CA ASN A 497 -19.63 8.44 37.16
C ASN A 497 -18.52 8.28 36.10
N THR A 498 -18.72 8.86 34.90
CA THR A 498 -17.72 8.88 33.83
C THR A 498 -16.67 9.95 34.08
N GLU A 499 -17.07 11.11 34.62
CA GLU A 499 -16.18 12.23 34.89
C GLU A 499 -15.38 12.09 36.21
N GLN A 500 -15.96 11.50 37.26
CA GLN A 500 -15.30 11.29 38.56
C GLN A 500 -15.60 9.91 39.17
N PRO A 501 -14.86 8.84 38.79
CA PRO A 501 -15.08 7.50 39.33
C PRO A 501 -14.62 7.38 40.79
N LEU A 502 -15.43 6.73 41.65
CA LEU A 502 -15.09 6.49 43.07
C LEU A 502 -14.31 5.18 43.25
N LEU A 503 -13.28 5.18 44.10
CA LEU A 503 -12.34 4.06 44.24
C LEU A 503 -12.98 2.72 44.68
N TRP A 504 -14.03 2.77 45.51
CA TRP A 504 -14.72 1.57 46.00
C TRP A 504 -15.59 0.89 44.94
N GLN A 505 -15.92 1.59 43.85
CA GLN A 505 -16.61 1.02 42.69
C GLN A 505 -15.71 0.08 41.87
N PHE A 506 -14.41 -0.01 42.20
CA PHE A 506 -13.42 -0.79 41.43
C PHE A 506 -12.46 -1.61 42.29
N ALA A 507 -12.84 -1.94 43.53
CA ALA A 507 -12.01 -2.75 44.43
C ALA A 507 -11.79 -4.17 43.91
N GLU A 508 -10.54 -4.66 43.99
CA GLU A 508 -10.11 -5.98 43.49
C GLU A 508 -10.64 -7.18 44.31
N ARG A 509 -11.41 -6.96 45.39
CA ARG A 509 -11.89 -8.05 46.24
C ARG A 509 -13.15 -8.72 45.66
N PRO A 510 -13.32 -10.04 45.79
CA PRO A 510 -14.29 -10.79 44.98
C PRO A 510 -15.76 -10.65 45.41
N TYR A 511 -16.07 -9.92 46.49
CA TYR A 511 -17.39 -9.96 47.12
C TYR A 511 -17.93 -8.55 47.40
N MET A 512 -19.12 -8.28 46.84
CA MET A 512 -20.00 -7.11 47.00
C MET A 512 -19.71 -5.88 46.12
N TRP A 513 -20.46 -5.77 45.02
CA TRP A 513 -20.63 -4.55 44.24
C TRP A 513 -22.05 -4.02 44.47
N PHE A 514 -22.17 -2.71 44.69
CA PHE A 514 -23.44 -2.02 44.80
C PHE A 514 -23.60 -1.03 43.61
N LEU A 515 -24.80 -0.96 43.05
CA LEU A 515 -25.29 0.07 42.16
C LEU A 515 -25.26 1.43 42.88
N PRO A 516 -25.28 2.57 42.16
CA PRO A 516 -25.14 3.87 42.81
C PRO A 516 -26.35 4.25 43.70
N ASN A 517 -27.49 3.56 43.55
CA ASN A 517 -28.65 3.60 44.43
C ASN A 517 -28.56 2.65 45.66
N GLY A 518 -27.43 1.95 45.86
CA GLY A 518 -27.20 1.06 47.01
C GLY A 518 -27.68 -0.39 46.82
N ASN A 519 -28.25 -0.75 45.67
CA ASN A 519 -28.68 -2.12 45.36
C ASN A 519 -27.52 -3.01 44.88
N ARG A 520 -27.60 -4.35 44.99
CA ARG A 520 -26.49 -5.24 44.58
C ARG A 520 -26.44 -5.38 43.05
N ALA A 521 -25.26 -5.17 42.44
CA ALA A 521 -25.09 -5.35 41.01
C ALA A 521 -25.18 -6.84 40.61
N VAL A 522 -25.92 -7.15 39.54
CA VAL A 522 -26.08 -8.53 39.04
C VAL A 522 -24.90 -8.88 38.12
N PRO A 523 -24.10 -9.92 38.43
CA PRO A 523 -22.92 -10.25 37.64
C PRO A 523 -23.31 -10.92 36.31
N PHE A 524 -23.17 -10.20 35.19
CA PHE A 524 -23.23 -10.80 33.87
C PHE A 524 -21.92 -11.56 33.58
N HIS A 525 -22.01 -12.86 33.32
CA HIS A 525 -20.87 -13.71 32.99
C HIS A 525 -20.79 -13.90 31.47
N GLY A 526 -19.93 -13.12 30.81
CA GLY A 526 -19.65 -13.23 29.39
C GLY A 526 -18.18 -13.56 29.10
N THR A 527 -17.91 -14.22 27.98
CA THR A 527 -16.57 -14.31 27.39
C THR A 527 -16.61 -13.63 26.03
N HIS A 528 -15.77 -12.61 25.82
CA HIS A 528 -15.62 -11.96 24.51
C HIS A 528 -14.22 -12.19 23.94
N ASP A 529 -14.12 -11.89 22.66
CA ASP A 529 -12.93 -11.98 21.83
C ASP A 529 -12.50 -10.56 21.41
N MET A 530 -11.67 -9.89 22.22
CA MET A 530 -11.23 -8.51 21.93
C MET A 530 -9.95 -8.50 21.09
N ALA A 531 -10.09 -8.67 19.77
CA ALA A 531 -8.98 -8.58 18.83
C ALA A 531 -8.56 -7.12 18.49
N SER A 532 -9.32 -6.10 18.89
CA SER A 532 -9.24 -4.77 18.24
C SER A 532 -8.94 -3.57 19.13
N PHE A 533 -8.82 -3.70 20.45
CA PHE A 533 -8.83 -2.54 21.37
C PHE A 533 -7.46 -1.96 21.75
N MET A 534 -6.35 -2.60 21.37
CA MET A 534 -5.00 -2.08 21.64
C MET A 534 -4.38 -1.51 20.36
N LYS A 535 -4.92 -0.39 19.91
CA LYS A 535 -4.36 0.37 18.78
C LYS A 535 -3.32 1.40 19.24
N TYR A 536 -2.38 1.05 20.11
CA TYR A 536 -1.18 1.85 20.37
C TYR A 536 0.02 0.99 20.81
N PRO A 537 1.13 0.96 20.04
CA PRO A 537 2.39 0.42 20.50
C PRO A 537 3.21 1.53 21.13
N LEU A 538 2.95 1.86 22.40
CA LEU A 538 3.93 2.56 23.23
C LEU A 538 4.29 1.67 24.41
N ARG A 539 4.95 0.54 24.11
CA ARG A 539 5.96 0.02 25.02
C ARG A 539 7.19 0.92 24.89
N ASN A 540 7.11 2.15 25.40
CA ASN A 540 8.32 2.83 25.81
C ASN A 540 8.88 2.03 26.98
N ARG A 541 10.02 1.36 26.74
CA ARG A 541 10.94 0.99 27.81
C ARG A 541 11.54 2.29 28.37
N LEU A 542 10.75 3.04 29.12
CA LEU A 542 11.28 4.03 30.04
C LEU A 542 11.02 3.47 31.43
N ARG A 543 12.09 2.93 32.03
CA ARG A 543 12.17 2.79 33.49
C ARG A 543 12.30 4.21 34.03
N THR A 544 11.18 4.83 34.39
CA THR A 544 11.15 6.03 35.21
C THR A 544 10.19 5.78 36.36
N ASP A 545 10.64 6.08 37.58
CA ASP A 545 10.10 5.64 38.87
C ASP A 545 8.72 6.19 39.29
N SER A 546 7.94 6.77 38.38
CA SER A 546 6.57 7.19 38.68
C SER A 546 5.57 6.23 38.02
N ARG A 547 5.00 5.33 38.82
CA ARG A 547 3.80 4.56 38.43
C ARG A 547 2.62 5.51 38.30
N THR A 548 2.36 6.06 37.12
CA THR A 548 1.05 6.63 36.81
C THR A 548 0.06 5.47 36.66
N PRO A 549 -1.03 5.41 37.43
CA PRO A 549 -2.03 4.37 37.25
C PRO A 549 -2.62 4.48 35.84
N THR A 550 -2.75 3.34 35.17
CA THR A 550 -3.36 3.21 33.86
C THR A 550 -4.73 3.89 33.87
N MET A 551 -4.92 4.99 33.14
CA MET A 551 -6.26 5.52 32.90
C MET A 551 -7.08 4.45 32.17
N ARG A 552 -8.09 3.91 32.85
CA ARG A 552 -9.01 2.91 32.31
C ARG A 552 -10.02 3.66 31.43
N HIS A 553 -9.88 3.58 30.12
CA HIS A 553 -10.88 4.14 29.21
C HIS A 553 -12.18 3.34 29.30
N MET A 554 -13.28 4.00 29.70
CA MET A 554 -14.64 3.46 29.63
C MET A 554 -15.19 3.70 28.22
N LEU A 555 -15.69 2.66 27.56
CA LEU A 555 -16.25 2.74 26.22
C LEU A 555 -17.72 2.29 26.23
N HIS A 556 -18.55 3.11 25.61
CA HIS A 556 -19.99 2.87 25.42
C HIS A 556 -20.22 1.62 24.56
N ILE A 557 -21.00 0.66 25.07
CA ILE A 557 -21.51 -0.46 24.28
C ILE A 557 -23.01 -0.24 24.13
N GLY A 558 -23.42 0.33 23.00
CA GLY A 558 -24.83 0.45 22.65
C GLY A 558 -25.37 -0.93 22.26
N ILE A 559 -26.12 -1.58 23.16
CA ILE A 559 -26.91 -2.77 22.84
C ILE A 559 -28.32 -2.29 22.53
N SER A 560 -28.79 -2.55 21.33
CA SER A 560 -30.09 -2.11 20.83
C SER A 560 -31.24 -2.68 21.69
N GLY A 561 -32.00 -1.79 22.34
CA GLY A 561 -33.30 -2.08 22.92
C GLY A 561 -33.40 -1.86 24.43
N GLY A 562 -33.69 -0.63 24.87
CA GLY A 562 -34.23 -0.34 26.22
C GLY A 562 -33.43 0.68 27.05
N LYS A 563 -34.14 1.33 27.98
CA LYS A 563 -33.79 2.49 28.84
C LYS A 563 -32.56 2.36 29.78
N TYR A 564 -31.59 1.50 29.53
CA TYR A 564 -30.48 1.24 30.45
C TYR A 564 -29.10 1.49 29.81
N MET A 565 -28.20 2.17 30.52
CA MET A 565 -26.82 2.42 30.09
C MET A 565 -25.84 1.52 30.84
N PHE A 566 -24.75 1.07 30.22
CA PHE A 566 -23.84 0.06 30.80
C PHE A 566 -22.40 0.55 30.94
N PHE A 567 -21.75 0.21 32.05
CA PHE A 567 -20.32 0.33 32.30
C PHE A 567 -19.63 -1.03 32.14
N MET A 568 -18.42 -1.06 31.57
CA MET A 568 -17.61 -2.28 31.48
C MET A 568 -16.30 -2.10 32.26
N CYS A 569 -16.09 -2.92 33.30
CA CYS A 569 -14.79 -3.02 33.98
C CYS A 569 -14.12 -4.35 33.63
N ILE A 570 -12.91 -4.26 33.07
CA ILE A 570 -12.09 -5.43 32.72
C ILE A 570 -11.16 -5.71 33.89
N VAL A 571 -11.34 -6.86 34.56
CA VAL A 571 -10.43 -7.31 35.63
C VAL A 571 -9.40 -8.25 35.03
N TYR A 572 -8.11 -7.96 35.28
CA TYR A 572 -7.01 -8.84 34.90
C TYR A 572 -6.90 -10.00 35.90
N LEU A 573 -7.62 -11.10 35.66
CA LEU A 573 -7.29 -12.37 36.31
C LEU A 573 -6.22 -13.06 35.47
N PHE A 574 -4.98 -13.10 35.99
CA PHE A 574 -3.96 -14.02 35.49
C PHE A 574 -4.35 -15.43 35.93
N PHE A 575 -4.75 -16.27 34.98
CA PHE A 575 -4.67 -17.72 35.09
C PHE A 575 -3.83 -18.23 33.94
#